data_AF-A0A0F9CBF8-F1
#
_entry.id   AF-A0A0F9CBF8-F1
#
_cell.length_a   1.000
_cell.length_b   1.000
_cell.length_c   1.000
_cell.angle_alpha   90.00
_cell.angle_beta   90.00
_cell.angle_gamma   90.00
#
_symmetry.space_group_name_H-M   'P 1'
#
loop_
_entity.id
_entity.type
_entity.pdbx_description
1 polymer ?
#
loop_
_entity_poly.entity_id
_entity_poly.type
_entity_poly.pdbx_seq_one_letter_code
_entity_poly.pdbx_strand_id
1 'polypeptide(L)'
;MLDANLICKAIALEPDHATNNKFRFESVNVKAETLEEQIEEDKQFGVFPIPQTGKLTYRLLNHSSDFDKKNKNRLGMNYALTQWDIEIEPDLKYVPMEQSSDISIEFKNGQDDDIFKDEPNVLAYAYLPIAGAPLRGIVRVNDDYEWSLNGEAKSITNEGGQRVNIKTWDLIIVLRHELGHTFGLPHSPNPNNTMSTNYEIMSRHNTDEDIARIRAKYGKRNLISRRYMAFKSWLTRKVNGF
;
A
#
# COMPACT_ATOMS: atom_id res chain seq x y z
N MET A 1 13.77 -1.80 -22.76
CA MET A 1 12.33 -1.74 -22.47
C MET A 1 12.14 -2.30 -21.07
N LEU A 2 11.46 -1.56 -20.19
CA LEU A 2 11.10 -2.08 -18.86
C LEU A 2 10.06 -3.19 -19.02
N ASP A 3 10.10 -4.18 -18.13
CA ASP A 3 9.11 -5.26 -18.10
C ASP A 3 7.71 -4.67 -17.93
N ALA A 4 6.74 -5.13 -18.74
CA ALA A 4 5.35 -4.69 -18.62
C ALA A 4 4.68 -5.20 -17.33
N ASN A 5 5.30 -6.19 -16.66
CA ASN A 5 4.80 -6.82 -15.45
C ASN A 5 5.62 -6.47 -14.20
N LEU A 6 6.28 -5.31 -14.16
CA LEU A 6 6.99 -4.89 -12.95
C LEU A 6 6.03 -4.92 -11.75
N ILE A 7 6.41 -5.75 -10.79
CA ILE A 7 5.63 -6.10 -9.60
C ILE A 7 6.49 -5.85 -8.37
N CYS A 8 5.90 -5.22 -7.36
CA CYS A 8 6.43 -5.24 -6.01
C CYS A 8 5.76 -6.37 -5.23
N LYS A 9 6.53 -7.10 -4.41
CA LYS A 9 6.02 -8.11 -3.49
C LYS A 9 6.46 -7.80 -2.07
N ALA A 10 5.53 -7.75 -1.13
CA ALA A 10 5.79 -7.82 0.30
C ALA A 10 6.01 -9.28 0.72
N ILE A 11 7.16 -9.60 1.31
CA ILE A 11 7.61 -10.96 1.62
C ILE A 11 7.83 -11.12 3.13
N ALA A 12 7.07 -12.02 3.75
CA ALA A 12 7.25 -12.43 5.15
C ALA A 12 8.63 -13.06 5.38
N LEU A 13 9.26 -12.74 6.51
CA LEU A 13 10.53 -13.32 6.96
C LEU A 13 10.29 -14.36 8.06
N GLU A 14 10.91 -15.53 7.91
CA GLU A 14 10.77 -16.69 8.81
C GLU A 14 11.44 -16.53 10.19
N PRO A 15 10.96 -17.25 11.24
CA PRO A 15 9.78 -18.11 11.22
C PRO A 15 8.55 -17.44 11.83
N ASP A 16 7.41 -17.84 11.29
CA ASP A 16 6.06 -17.31 11.45
C ASP A 16 5.53 -17.17 12.90
N HIS A 17 6.32 -17.60 13.89
CA HIS A 17 5.99 -17.59 15.32
C HIS A 17 6.60 -16.43 16.11
N ALA A 18 7.47 -15.63 15.50
CA ALA A 18 7.95 -14.41 16.16
C ALA A 18 6.81 -13.37 16.21
N THR A 19 6.57 -12.80 17.38
CA THR A 19 5.57 -11.72 17.61
C THR A 19 5.87 -10.42 16.86
N ASN A 20 6.97 -10.37 16.11
CA ASN A 20 7.39 -9.19 15.37
C ASN A 20 7.02 -9.38 13.90
N ASN A 21 6.22 -8.46 13.36
CA ASN A 21 5.95 -8.35 11.93
C ASN A 21 7.26 -8.05 11.20
N LYS A 22 7.95 -9.09 10.74
CA LYS A 22 9.19 -8.97 9.96
C LYS A 22 8.90 -9.35 8.52
N PHE A 23 9.05 -8.39 7.63
CA PHE A 23 8.91 -8.58 6.20
C PHE A 23 9.76 -7.58 5.44
N ARG A 24 10.01 -7.89 4.17
CA ARG A 24 10.73 -7.02 3.23
C ARG A 24 9.94 -6.88 1.95
N PHE A 25 10.24 -5.87 1.16
CA PHE A 25 9.67 -5.68 -0.17
C PHE A 25 10.70 -6.02 -1.24
N GLU A 26 10.28 -6.76 -2.25
CA GLU A 26 11.04 -7.08 -3.44
C GLU A 26 10.43 -6.39 -4.65
N SER A 27 11.17 -5.45 -5.24
CA SER A 27 10.76 -4.70 -6.42
C SER A 27 11.98 -4.00 -7.04
N VAL A 28 11.72 -3.20 -8.05
CA VAL A 28 12.66 -2.21 -8.60
C VAL A 28 13.02 -1.16 -7.57
N ASN A 29 14.28 -0.73 -7.59
CA ASN A 29 14.85 0.29 -6.71
C ASN A 29 15.41 1.41 -7.58
N VAL A 30 15.30 2.66 -7.12
CA VAL A 30 16.19 3.71 -7.63
C VAL A 30 17.61 3.45 -7.16
N LYS A 31 18.59 3.78 -7.98
CA LYS A 31 20.01 3.65 -7.64
C LYS A 31 20.59 4.93 -7.06
N ALA A 32 19.98 6.07 -7.39
CA ALA A 32 20.42 7.37 -6.95
C ALA A 32 20.26 7.61 -5.44
N GLU A 33 21.25 8.27 -4.84
CA GLU A 33 21.24 8.63 -3.42
C GLU A 33 20.53 9.98 -3.18
N THR A 34 20.59 10.92 -4.15
CA THR A 34 20.01 12.25 -3.99
C THR A 34 18.54 12.29 -4.42
N LEU A 35 17.72 13.09 -3.72
CA LEU A 35 16.29 13.21 -4.01
C LEU A 35 16.00 13.64 -5.46
N GLU A 36 16.80 14.56 -6.00
CA GLU A 36 16.61 15.09 -7.36
C GLU A 36 16.82 14.01 -8.41
N GLU A 37 17.87 13.19 -8.26
CA GLU A 37 18.15 12.08 -9.15
C GLU A 37 17.14 10.93 -8.97
N GLN A 38 16.70 10.65 -7.74
CA GLN A 38 15.61 9.70 -7.50
C GLN A 38 14.32 10.11 -8.22
N ILE A 39 13.95 11.40 -8.16
CA ILE A 39 12.80 11.96 -8.90
C ILE A 39 12.96 11.79 -10.41
N GLU A 40 14.18 11.95 -10.94
CA GLU A 40 14.44 11.73 -12.36
C GLU A 40 14.29 10.26 -12.73
N GLU A 41 14.87 9.35 -11.93
CA GLU A 41 14.74 7.90 -12.12
C GLU A 41 13.28 7.44 -12.01
N ASP A 42 12.47 8.02 -11.13
CA ASP A 42 11.06 7.69 -10.95
C ASP A 42 10.24 7.82 -12.23
N LYS A 43 10.63 8.69 -13.17
CA LYS A 43 9.88 8.95 -14.42
C LYS A 43 9.74 7.70 -15.30
N GLN A 44 10.69 6.78 -15.22
CA GLN A 44 10.65 5.55 -16.03
C GLN A 44 9.59 4.56 -15.56
N PHE A 45 9.09 4.71 -14.32
CA PHE A 45 8.17 3.78 -13.67
C PHE A 45 6.68 4.14 -13.84
N GLY A 46 6.38 4.97 -14.85
CA GLY A 46 5.03 5.27 -15.29
C GLY A 46 4.30 6.28 -14.42
N VAL A 47 3.10 6.66 -14.85
CA VAL A 47 2.17 7.56 -14.17
C VAL A 47 0.77 7.25 -14.70
N PHE A 48 -0.25 7.33 -13.85
CA PHE A 48 -1.62 7.24 -14.36
C PHE A 48 -1.96 8.43 -15.25
N PRO A 49 -2.62 8.22 -16.40
CA PRO A 49 -3.18 9.33 -17.16
C PRO A 49 -4.29 9.97 -16.32
N ILE A 50 -4.12 11.24 -15.94
CA ILE A 50 -5.13 11.95 -15.15
C ILE A 50 -6.29 12.37 -16.05
N PRO A 51 -7.53 11.92 -15.78
CA PRO A 51 -8.67 12.31 -16.59
C PRO A 51 -8.93 13.83 -16.48
N GLN A 52 -9.65 14.40 -17.46
CA GLN A 52 -10.05 15.81 -17.43
C GLN A 52 -10.87 16.19 -16.18
N THR A 53 -11.51 15.21 -15.53
CA THR A 53 -12.24 15.39 -14.28
C THR A 53 -11.32 15.67 -13.08
N GLY A 54 -10.01 15.45 -13.23
CA GLY A 54 -9.02 15.54 -12.15
C GLY A 54 -9.11 14.41 -11.14
N LYS A 55 -9.83 13.31 -11.45
CA LYS A 55 -10.12 12.24 -10.49
C LYS A 55 -9.54 10.92 -10.95
N LEU A 56 -8.77 10.28 -10.07
CA LEU A 56 -8.44 8.85 -10.17
C LEU A 56 -9.38 8.07 -9.26
N THR A 57 -9.86 6.94 -9.75
CA THR A 57 -10.86 6.13 -9.07
C THR A 57 -10.22 4.89 -8.46
N TYR A 58 -10.68 4.51 -7.27
CA TYR A 58 -10.25 3.28 -6.62
C TYR A 58 -11.44 2.49 -6.09
N ARG A 59 -11.27 1.18 -6.00
CA ARG A 59 -12.27 0.28 -5.41
C ARG A 59 -11.64 -0.84 -4.62
N LEU A 60 -12.45 -1.42 -3.75
CA LEU A 60 -12.16 -2.65 -3.05
C LEU A 60 -13.07 -3.74 -3.63
N LEU A 61 -12.48 -4.81 -4.18
CA LEU A 61 -13.20 -5.84 -4.94
C LEU A 61 -13.88 -6.89 -4.05
N ASN A 62 -13.37 -7.11 -2.85
CA ASN A 62 -13.93 -8.03 -1.88
C ASN A 62 -13.45 -7.68 -0.46
N HIS A 63 -13.69 -8.54 0.51
CA HIS A 63 -13.33 -8.28 1.91
C HIS A 63 -12.69 -9.53 2.51
N SER A 64 -11.62 -9.34 3.27
CA SER A 64 -11.08 -10.37 4.16
C SER A 64 -12.05 -10.65 5.30
N SER A 65 -12.17 -11.92 5.69
CA SER A 65 -12.92 -12.36 6.87
C SER A 65 -12.26 -11.99 8.20
N ASP A 66 -10.99 -11.55 8.18
CA ASP A 66 -10.22 -11.24 9.39
C ASP A 66 -10.82 -10.08 10.18
N PHE A 67 -11.55 -9.22 9.48
CA PHE A 67 -12.23 -8.09 10.04
C PHE A 67 -13.71 -8.40 10.27
N ASP A 68 -14.11 -8.33 11.54
CA ASP A 68 -15.48 -8.47 12.05
C ASP A 68 -16.55 -7.63 11.31
N LYS A 69 -16.14 -6.56 10.62
CA LYS A 69 -17.02 -5.66 9.86
C LYS A 69 -16.39 -5.30 8.53
N LYS A 70 -17.16 -5.40 7.44
CA LYS A 70 -16.80 -4.91 6.08
C LYS A 70 -16.24 -3.48 6.09
N ASN A 71 -16.71 -2.63 7.01
CA ASN A 71 -16.22 -1.27 7.16
C ASN A 71 -14.74 -1.18 7.55
N LYS A 72 -14.17 -2.16 8.28
CA LYS A 72 -12.75 -2.16 8.67
C LYS A 72 -11.83 -2.47 7.49
N ASN A 73 -12.18 -3.44 6.64
CA ASN A 73 -11.48 -3.68 5.37
C ASN A 73 -11.35 -2.38 4.55
N ARG A 74 -12.48 -1.70 4.33
CA ARG A 74 -12.53 -0.43 3.63
C ARG A 74 -11.79 0.70 4.38
N LEU A 75 -11.78 0.67 5.70
CA LEU A 75 -11.09 1.67 6.53
C LEU A 75 -9.57 1.60 6.37
N GLY A 76 -8.98 0.40 6.40
CA GLY A 76 -7.54 0.21 6.19
C GLY A 76 -7.09 0.73 4.82
N MET A 77 -7.79 0.32 3.75
CA MET A 77 -7.59 0.86 2.40
C MET A 77 -7.68 2.40 2.39
N ASN A 78 -8.74 2.96 2.97
CA ASN A 78 -8.94 4.41 2.96
C ASN A 78 -7.79 5.13 3.66
N TYR A 79 -7.29 4.64 4.80
CA TYR A 79 -6.17 5.28 5.48
C TYR A 79 -4.86 5.17 4.70
N ALA A 80 -4.59 4.04 4.04
CA ALA A 80 -3.43 3.89 3.17
C ALA A 80 -3.50 4.87 1.98
N LEU A 81 -4.61 4.90 1.24
CA LEU A 81 -4.81 5.81 0.10
C LEU A 81 -4.85 7.28 0.49
N THR A 82 -5.48 7.63 1.61
CA THR A 82 -5.59 9.04 2.05
C THR A 82 -4.22 9.65 2.33
N GLN A 83 -3.23 8.84 2.74
CA GLN A 83 -1.86 9.34 2.94
C GLN A 83 -1.21 9.81 1.63
N TRP A 84 -1.59 9.23 0.49
CA TRP A 84 -1.17 9.68 -0.83
C TRP A 84 -2.07 10.79 -1.37
N ASP A 85 -3.41 10.63 -1.27
CA ASP A 85 -4.43 11.56 -1.78
C ASP A 85 -4.16 13.01 -1.35
N ILE A 86 -3.86 13.24 -0.07
CA ILE A 86 -3.71 14.60 0.47
C ILE A 86 -2.49 15.34 -0.09
N GLU A 87 -1.53 14.60 -0.65
CA GLU A 87 -0.25 15.14 -1.09
C GLU A 87 -0.26 15.49 -2.58
N ILE A 88 -1.19 14.93 -3.35
CA ILE A 88 -1.22 14.99 -4.81
C ILE A 88 -2.39 15.80 -5.37
N GLU A 89 -2.21 16.38 -6.56
CA GLU A 89 -3.25 17.17 -7.24
C GLU A 89 -4.52 16.37 -7.59
N PRO A 90 -4.46 15.17 -8.22
CA PRO A 90 -5.68 14.43 -8.53
C PRO A 90 -6.41 13.97 -7.27
N ASP A 91 -7.74 14.05 -7.31
CA ASP A 91 -8.60 13.52 -6.26
C ASP A 91 -8.72 12.00 -6.39
N LEU A 92 -8.41 11.27 -5.31
CA LEU A 92 -8.69 9.84 -5.23
C LEU A 92 -10.15 9.62 -4.80
N LYS A 93 -10.93 8.99 -5.68
CA LYS A 93 -12.36 8.77 -5.47
C LYS A 93 -12.71 7.29 -5.37
N TYR A 94 -13.27 6.89 -4.23
CA TYR A 94 -13.86 5.56 -4.09
C TYR A 94 -15.07 5.40 -5.03
N VAL A 95 -15.13 4.26 -5.73
CA VAL A 95 -16.28 3.83 -6.52
C VAL A 95 -16.80 2.46 -6.03
N PRO A 96 -18.10 2.15 -6.20
CA PRO A 96 -18.64 0.83 -5.89
C PRO A 96 -17.93 -0.31 -6.62
N MET A 97 -17.98 -1.50 -6.04
CA MET A 97 -17.32 -2.71 -6.53
C MET A 97 -17.67 -3.03 -7.99
N GLU A 98 -18.91 -2.76 -8.41
CA GLU A 98 -19.45 -3.07 -9.72
C GLU A 98 -18.93 -2.13 -10.83
N GLN A 99 -18.35 -0.99 -10.46
CA GLN A 99 -17.80 -0.01 -11.40
C GLN A 99 -16.32 -0.28 -11.68
N SER A 100 -15.88 -0.05 -12.91
CA SER A 100 -14.45 -0.01 -13.24
C SER A 100 -13.73 1.11 -12.49
N SER A 101 -12.48 0.88 -12.11
CA SER A 101 -11.63 1.86 -11.44
C SER A 101 -10.21 1.85 -11.99
N ASP A 102 -9.46 2.93 -11.75
CA ASP A 102 -8.04 3.04 -12.11
C ASP A 102 -7.15 2.18 -11.19
N ILE A 103 -7.51 2.11 -9.91
CA ILE A 103 -6.84 1.32 -8.88
C ILE A 103 -7.83 0.31 -8.30
N SER A 104 -7.43 -0.95 -8.15
CA SER A 104 -8.26 -1.96 -7.49
C SER A 104 -7.45 -2.73 -6.47
N ILE A 105 -8.01 -2.87 -5.27
CA ILE A 105 -7.47 -3.71 -4.21
C ILE A 105 -8.37 -4.94 -4.08
N GLU A 106 -7.76 -6.11 -3.94
CA GLU A 106 -8.46 -7.39 -3.76
C GLU A 106 -7.72 -8.28 -2.77
N PHE A 107 -8.47 -9.00 -1.95
CA PHE A 107 -7.96 -10.07 -1.09
C PHE A 107 -8.07 -11.40 -1.84
N LYS A 108 -6.99 -12.17 -1.91
CA LYS A 108 -7.00 -13.50 -2.54
C LYS A 108 -6.17 -14.48 -1.74
N ASN A 109 -6.56 -15.75 -1.77
CA ASN A 109 -5.79 -16.85 -1.22
C ASN A 109 -5.02 -17.57 -2.35
N GLY A 110 -4.13 -18.50 -2.00
CA GLY A 110 -3.36 -19.30 -2.96
C GLY A 110 -4.18 -20.26 -3.83
N GLN A 111 -5.48 -20.48 -3.59
CA GLN A 111 -6.34 -21.21 -4.53
C GLN A 111 -6.82 -20.33 -5.68
N ASP A 112 -6.93 -19.02 -5.45
CA ASP A 112 -7.46 -18.03 -6.39
C ASP A 112 -6.38 -17.15 -7.06
N ASP A 113 -5.12 -17.32 -6.67
CA ASP A 113 -3.96 -16.53 -7.13
C ASP A 113 -2.67 -17.36 -7.21
N ASP A 114 -2.10 -17.47 -8.42
CA ASP A 114 -0.89 -18.27 -8.66
C ASP A 114 0.34 -17.75 -7.92
N ILE A 115 0.47 -16.43 -7.68
CA ILE A 115 1.64 -15.88 -6.97
C ILE A 115 1.58 -16.30 -5.50
N PHE A 116 0.43 -16.20 -4.85
CA PHE A 116 0.29 -16.65 -3.46
C PHE A 116 0.41 -18.18 -3.33
N LYS A 117 0.03 -18.92 -4.37
CA LYS A 117 0.22 -20.38 -4.43
C LYS A 117 1.69 -20.79 -4.51
N ASP A 118 2.42 -20.18 -5.44
CA ASP A 118 3.80 -20.55 -5.75
C ASP A 118 4.80 -19.94 -4.76
N GLU A 119 4.44 -18.79 -4.17
CA GLU A 119 5.23 -18.04 -3.20
C GLU A 119 4.37 -17.72 -1.95
N PRO A 120 4.07 -18.72 -1.09
CA PRO A 120 3.13 -18.56 0.02
C PRO A 120 3.56 -17.54 1.08
N ASN A 121 4.83 -17.15 1.11
CA ASN A 121 5.35 -16.10 1.98
C ASN A 121 5.11 -14.67 1.46
N VAL A 122 4.51 -14.51 0.28
CA VAL A 122 4.10 -13.20 -0.24
C VAL A 122 2.85 -12.74 0.52
N LEU A 123 2.96 -11.62 1.23
CA LEU A 123 1.88 -10.97 1.97
C LEU A 123 0.96 -10.14 1.06
N ALA A 124 1.56 -9.46 0.10
CA ALA A 124 0.84 -8.60 -0.85
C ALA A 124 1.73 -8.32 -2.06
N TYR A 125 1.13 -7.83 -3.14
CA TYR A 125 1.87 -7.31 -4.27
C TYR A 125 1.09 -6.24 -5.03
N ALA A 126 1.81 -5.38 -5.75
CA ALA A 126 1.24 -4.36 -6.62
C ALA A 126 1.98 -4.25 -7.94
N TYR A 127 1.21 -3.92 -8.99
CA TYR A 127 1.74 -3.60 -10.30
C TYR A 127 1.96 -2.10 -10.48
N LEU A 128 3.09 -1.75 -11.08
CA LEU A 128 3.39 -0.36 -11.45
C LEU A 128 2.46 0.18 -12.55
N PRO A 129 2.26 1.51 -12.66
CA PRO A 129 1.38 2.16 -13.61
C PRO A 129 2.00 2.25 -15.02
N ILE A 130 2.58 1.16 -15.51
CA ILE A 130 3.19 1.13 -16.83
C ILE A 130 2.12 1.31 -17.91
N ALA A 131 2.32 2.27 -18.81
CA ALA A 131 1.37 2.55 -19.88
C ALA A 131 1.20 1.32 -20.77
N GLY A 132 -0.06 0.91 -21.01
CA GLY A 132 -0.38 -0.27 -21.82
C GLY A 132 -0.27 -1.62 -21.09
N ALA A 133 0.25 -1.66 -19.85
CA ALA A 133 0.25 -2.88 -19.05
C ALA A 133 -1.18 -3.20 -18.56
N PRO A 134 -1.68 -4.44 -18.79
CA PRO A 134 -3.06 -4.80 -18.48
C PRO A 134 -3.34 -4.92 -16.98
N LEU A 135 -2.31 -5.15 -16.16
CA LEU A 135 -2.44 -5.39 -14.72
C LEU A 135 -2.12 -4.15 -13.86
N ARG A 136 -1.80 -3.02 -14.51
CA ARG A 136 -1.47 -1.78 -13.79
C ARG A 136 -2.58 -1.36 -12.82
N GLY A 137 -2.20 -0.85 -11.65
CA GLY A 137 -3.16 -0.38 -10.64
C GLY A 137 -3.85 -1.49 -9.84
N ILE A 138 -3.50 -2.76 -10.08
CA ILE A 138 -3.97 -3.87 -9.26
C ILE A 138 -3.03 -4.03 -8.06
N VAL A 139 -3.63 -4.08 -6.86
CA VAL A 139 -2.99 -4.50 -5.62
C VAL A 139 -3.72 -5.74 -5.12
N ARG A 140 -2.97 -6.78 -4.77
CA ARG A 140 -3.52 -7.99 -4.16
C ARG A 140 -2.91 -8.22 -2.79
N VAL A 141 -3.75 -8.61 -1.85
CA VAL A 141 -3.40 -8.93 -0.47
C VAL A 141 -3.68 -10.40 -0.23
N ASN A 142 -2.71 -11.10 0.36
CA ASN A 142 -2.82 -12.53 0.60
C ASN A 142 -3.74 -12.79 1.80
N ASP A 143 -4.90 -13.38 1.53
CA ASP A 143 -5.95 -13.69 2.51
C ASP A 143 -5.75 -15.06 3.19
N ASP A 144 -4.63 -15.74 2.92
CA ASP A 144 -4.18 -16.90 3.73
C ASP A 144 -3.53 -16.45 5.06
N TYR A 145 -3.23 -15.16 5.21
CA TYR A 145 -2.67 -14.55 6.40
C TYR A 145 -3.71 -13.77 7.21
N GLU A 146 -3.50 -13.69 8.53
CA GLU A 146 -4.33 -12.86 9.41
C GLU A 146 -3.89 -11.39 9.38
N TRP A 147 -4.85 -10.49 9.14
CA TRP A 147 -4.63 -9.06 9.06
C TRP A 147 -5.27 -8.30 10.22
N SER A 148 -4.55 -7.27 10.69
CA SER A 148 -5.13 -6.19 11.50
C SER A 148 -4.76 -4.85 10.86
N LEU A 149 -5.37 -3.75 11.34
CA LEU A 149 -5.14 -2.44 10.73
C LEU A 149 -3.71 -1.92 10.95
N ASN A 150 -3.05 -2.36 12.02
CA ASN A 150 -1.79 -1.83 12.55
C ASN A 150 -0.77 -2.92 12.93
N GLY A 151 -1.10 -4.19 12.63
CA GLY A 151 -0.29 -5.34 12.99
C GLY A 151 -0.43 -5.80 14.45
N GLU A 152 -1.37 -5.26 15.23
CA GLU A 152 -1.64 -5.75 16.59
C GLU A 152 -2.26 -7.14 16.60
N ALA A 153 -1.66 -8.01 17.43
CA ALA A 153 -2.11 -9.38 17.61
C ALA A 153 -3.60 -9.46 17.96
N LYS A 154 -4.31 -10.38 17.30
CA LYS A 154 -5.74 -10.61 17.48
C LYS A 154 -5.95 -11.63 18.58
N SER A 155 -6.77 -11.28 19.58
CA SER A 155 -7.15 -12.21 20.64
C SER A 155 -8.33 -13.07 20.19
N ILE A 156 -8.11 -14.37 20.04
CA ILE A 156 -9.14 -15.35 19.67
C ILE A 156 -9.36 -16.36 20.81
N THR A 157 -10.49 -17.05 20.79
CA THR A 157 -10.71 -18.22 21.64
C THR A 157 -10.39 -19.47 20.82
N ASN A 158 -9.42 -20.26 21.26
CA ASN A 158 -9.08 -21.52 20.60
C ASN A 158 -10.16 -22.60 20.86
N GLU A 159 -10.05 -23.75 20.18
CA GLU A 159 -11.00 -24.87 20.33
C GLU A 159 -11.15 -25.36 21.78
N GLY A 160 -10.11 -25.18 22.61
CA GLY A 160 -10.11 -25.50 24.03
C GLY A 160 -10.75 -24.43 24.94
N GLY A 161 -11.35 -23.39 24.38
CA GLY A 161 -11.99 -22.30 25.14
C GLY A 161 -11.02 -21.30 25.76
N GLN A 162 -9.72 -21.39 25.46
CA GLN A 162 -8.70 -20.49 25.99
C GLN A 162 -8.52 -19.28 25.09
N ARG A 163 -8.33 -18.09 25.69
CA ARG A 163 -7.96 -16.90 24.92
C ARG A 163 -6.48 -16.97 24.58
N VAL A 164 -6.18 -16.90 23.29
CA VAL A 164 -4.83 -16.86 22.74
C VAL A 164 -4.69 -15.66 21.81
N ASN A 165 -3.51 -15.07 21.76
CA ASN A 165 -3.21 -14.00 20.81
C ASN A 165 -2.52 -14.61 19.59
N ILE A 166 -3.10 -14.41 18.42
CA ILE A 166 -2.50 -14.79 17.14
C ILE A 166 -1.83 -13.58 16.51
N LYS A 167 -0.73 -13.84 15.81
CA LYS A 167 0.00 -12.84 15.03
C LYS A 167 -0.91 -12.31 13.91
N THR A 168 -0.76 -11.03 13.59
CA THR A 168 -1.42 -10.40 12.45
C THR A 168 -0.47 -9.45 11.73
N TRP A 169 -0.63 -9.29 10.43
CA TRP A 169 0.14 -8.33 9.65
C TRP A 169 -0.52 -6.95 9.60
N ASP A 170 0.30 -5.89 9.45
CA ASP A 170 -0.15 -4.49 9.38
C ASP A 170 -0.66 -4.15 7.97
N LEU A 171 -1.99 -4.17 7.81
CA LEU A 171 -2.62 -3.89 6.53
C LEU A 171 -2.36 -2.46 6.03
N ILE A 172 -2.37 -1.46 6.92
CA ILE A 172 -2.23 -0.06 6.50
C ILE A 172 -0.83 0.20 5.95
N ILE A 173 0.21 -0.31 6.62
CA ILE A 173 1.59 -0.10 6.17
C ILE A 173 1.87 -0.86 4.88
N VAL A 174 1.45 -2.12 4.79
CA VAL A 174 1.61 -2.92 3.56
C VAL A 174 0.90 -2.25 2.39
N LEU A 175 -0.39 -1.92 2.54
CA LEU A 175 -1.14 -1.25 1.47
C LEU A 175 -0.54 0.11 1.11
N ARG A 176 -0.10 0.91 2.08
CA ARG A 176 0.48 2.23 1.80
C ARG A 176 1.71 2.11 0.90
N HIS A 177 2.58 1.14 1.18
CA HIS A 177 3.76 0.86 0.36
C HIS A 177 3.39 0.37 -1.04
N GLU A 178 2.56 -0.66 -1.12
CA GLU A 178 2.13 -1.24 -2.40
C GLU A 178 1.40 -0.21 -3.27
N LEU A 179 0.60 0.67 -2.66
CA LEU A 179 -0.03 1.78 -3.36
C LEU A 179 0.99 2.80 -3.89
N GLY A 180 2.12 3.02 -3.22
CA GLY A 180 3.21 3.83 -3.74
C GLY A 180 3.72 3.29 -5.09
N HIS A 181 3.87 1.97 -5.21
CA HIS A 181 4.20 1.32 -6.49
C HIS A 181 3.09 1.49 -7.53
N THR A 182 1.80 1.42 -7.14
CA THR A 182 0.71 1.72 -8.09
C THR A 182 0.76 3.15 -8.62
N PHE A 183 1.31 4.09 -7.84
CA PHE A 183 1.55 5.46 -8.29
C PHE A 183 2.86 5.63 -9.07
N GLY A 184 3.68 4.58 -9.20
CA GLY A 184 4.90 4.60 -9.97
C GLY A 184 6.12 5.06 -9.19
N LEU A 185 6.11 4.87 -7.87
CA LEU A 185 7.28 5.02 -7.02
C LEU A 185 8.00 3.67 -6.87
N PRO A 186 9.21 3.49 -7.41
CA PRO A 186 10.10 2.39 -7.04
C PRO A 186 10.61 2.56 -5.60
N HIS A 187 11.29 1.55 -5.07
CA HIS A 187 11.85 1.63 -3.73
C HIS A 187 12.87 2.75 -3.56
N SER A 188 12.81 3.39 -2.40
CA SER A 188 13.82 4.29 -1.85
C SER A 188 15.03 3.49 -1.33
N PRO A 189 16.28 3.92 -1.61
CA PRO A 189 17.48 3.37 -0.98
C PRO A 189 17.64 3.88 0.46
N ASN A 190 17.00 5.00 0.78
CA ASN A 190 17.05 5.60 2.10
C ASN A 190 16.12 4.85 3.07
N PRO A 191 16.62 4.48 4.26
CA PRO A 191 15.80 3.84 5.29
C PRO A 191 14.78 4.81 5.87
N ASN A 192 13.76 4.28 6.55
CA ASN A 192 12.70 5.02 7.25
C ASN A 192 11.70 5.72 6.34
N ASN A 193 11.78 5.55 5.02
CA ASN A 193 10.77 6.00 4.08
C ASN A 193 9.65 4.98 3.91
N THR A 194 8.47 5.42 3.45
CA THR A 194 7.38 4.51 3.08
C THR A 194 7.82 3.57 1.98
N MET A 195 8.59 4.06 1.00
CA MET A 195 9.06 3.24 -0.10
C MET A 195 10.35 2.47 0.21
N SER A 196 10.75 2.31 1.47
CA SER A 196 11.93 1.49 1.84
C SER A 196 11.66 0.00 1.65
N THR A 197 12.71 -0.80 1.48
CA THR A 197 12.59 -2.25 1.22
C THR A 197 12.36 -3.12 2.46
N ASN A 198 12.39 -2.59 3.69
CA ASN A 198 12.26 -3.38 4.91
C ASN A 198 11.27 -2.72 5.88
N TYR A 199 10.26 -3.48 6.32
CA TYR A 199 9.25 -3.02 7.25
C TYR A 199 9.79 -2.52 8.58
N GLU A 200 10.84 -3.15 9.14
CA GLU A 200 11.44 -2.75 10.41
C GLU A 200 11.94 -1.29 10.39
N ILE A 201 12.14 -0.76 9.18
CA ILE A 201 12.73 0.53 8.91
C ILE A 201 11.77 1.34 8.02
N MET A 202 10.46 1.14 8.13
CA MET A 202 9.47 1.93 7.39
C MET A 202 8.71 2.87 8.31
N SER A 203 8.58 4.12 7.88
CA SER A 203 7.73 5.08 8.56
C SER A 203 6.26 4.63 8.51
N ARG A 204 5.48 5.01 9.53
CA ARG A 204 4.01 4.84 9.51
C ARG A 204 3.29 5.85 8.60
N HIS A 205 4.03 6.85 8.12
CA HIS A 205 3.53 7.94 7.29
C HIS A 205 4.47 8.23 6.12
N ASN A 206 3.94 8.82 5.05
CA ASN A 206 4.76 9.34 3.97
C ASN A 206 5.73 10.41 4.51
N THR A 207 7.03 10.19 4.29
CA THR A 207 8.10 11.12 4.67
C THR A 207 8.17 12.27 3.69
N ASP A 208 9.01 13.27 3.99
CA ASP A 208 9.23 14.39 3.07
C ASP A 208 9.81 13.93 1.72
N GLU A 209 10.60 12.85 1.71
CA GLU A 209 11.11 12.21 0.50
C GLU A 209 9.97 11.58 -0.30
N ASP A 210 9.14 10.72 0.33
CA ASP A 210 7.99 10.08 -0.30
C ASP A 210 7.05 11.15 -0.92
N ILE A 211 6.83 12.25 -0.19
CA ILE A 211 5.97 13.37 -0.58
C ILE A 211 6.55 14.16 -1.75
N ALA A 212 7.86 14.43 -1.75
CA ALA A 212 8.51 15.14 -2.85
C ALA A 212 8.46 14.31 -4.13
N ARG A 213 8.75 13.02 -4.04
CA ARG A 213 8.74 12.08 -5.17
C ARG A 213 7.34 11.93 -5.77
N ILE A 214 6.31 11.70 -4.94
CA ILE A 214 4.93 11.56 -5.46
C ILE A 214 4.43 12.86 -6.10
N ARG A 215 4.75 14.03 -5.53
CA ARG A 215 4.35 15.33 -6.08
C ARG A 215 5.04 15.65 -7.40
N ALA A 216 6.26 15.16 -7.62
CA ALA A 216 6.92 15.30 -8.91
C ALA A 216 6.19 14.54 -10.03
N LYS A 217 5.47 13.47 -9.67
CA LYS A 217 4.69 12.67 -10.63
C LYS A 217 3.27 13.20 -10.84
N TYR A 218 2.60 13.64 -9.77
CA TYR A 218 1.15 13.96 -9.79
C TYR A 218 0.80 15.40 -9.48
N GLY A 219 1.79 16.28 -9.31
CA GLY A 219 1.57 17.64 -8.85
C GLY A 219 1.21 17.69 -7.36
N LYS A 220 1.25 18.89 -6.78
CA LYS A 220 0.91 19.14 -5.37
C LYS A 220 -0.52 19.62 -5.26
N ARG A 221 -1.30 19.04 -4.34
CA ARG A 221 -2.64 19.54 -4.03
C ARG A 221 -2.63 21.00 -3.57
N ASN A 222 -3.48 21.81 -4.16
CA ASN A 222 -3.69 23.19 -3.73
C ASN A 222 -4.64 23.25 -2.51
N LEU A 223 -4.08 23.02 -1.32
CA LEU A 223 -4.80 23.16 -0.05
C LEU A 223 -4.31 24.38 0.72
N ILE A 224 -5.24 25.09 1.36
CA ILE A 224 -4.92 26.12 2.35
C ILE A 224 -4.05 25.49 3.45
N SER A 225 -2.86 26.05 3.71
CA SER A 225 -1.84 25.44 4.60
C SER A 225 -2.39 25.02 5.96
N ARG A 226 -3.25 25.84 6.59
CA ARG A 226 -3.89 25.50 7.87
C ARG A 226 -4.79 24.27 7.77
N ARG A 227 -5.55 24.13 6.68
CA ARG A 227 -6.41 22.97 6.44
C ARG A 227 -5.58 21.71 6.17
N TYR A 228 -4.54 21.83 5.37
CA TYR A 228 -3.59 20.75 5.12
C TYR A 228 -2.96 20.25 6.44
N MET A 229 -2.42 21.15 7.27
CA MET A 229 -1.82 20.77 8.56
C MET A 229 -2.84 20.13 9.51
N ALA A 230 -4.06 20.68 9.60
CA ALA A 230 -5.11 20.10 10.43
C ALA A 230 -5.52 18.70 9.96
N PHE A 231 -5.64 18.50 8.65
CA PHE A 231 -6.00 17.20 8.07
C PHE A 231 -4.87 16.19 8.26
N LYS A 232 -3.61 16.59 8.01
CA LYS A 232 -2.43 15.75 8.24
C LYS A 232 -2.32 15.32 9.70
N SER A 233 -2.51 16.24 10.65
CA SER A 233 -2.54 15.93 12.09
C SER A 233 -3.69 14.99 12.48
N TRP A 234 -4.88 15.17 11.89
CA TRP A 234 -5.99 14.24 12.07
C TRP A 234 -5.66 12.83 11.55
N LEU A 235 -5.10 12.74 10.33
CA LEU A 235 -4.75 11.47 9.70
C LEU A 235 -3.67 10.74 10.50
N THR A 236 -2.61 11.44 10.92
CA THR A 236 -1.57 10.90 11.80
C THR A 236 -2.16 10.31 13.08
N ARG A 237 -3.07 11.02 13.75
CA ARG A 237 -3.73 10.51 14.96
C ARG A 237 -4.62 9.30 14.70
N LYS A 238 -5.24 9.22 13.52
CA LYS A 238 -6.06 8.06 13.15
C LYS A 238 -5.20 6.84 12.84
N VAL A 239 -4.17 6.98 12.03
CA VAL A 239 -3.25 5.89 11.68
C VAL A 239 -2.50 5.37 12.93
N ASN A 240 -2.10 6.26 13.85
CA ASN A 240 -1.43 5.86 15.10
C ASN A 240 -2.38 5.43 16.22
N GLY A 241 -3.68 5.65 16.05
CA GLY A 241 -4.70 5.37 17.06
C GLY A 241 -5.37 4.01 16.92
N PHE A 242 -4.91 3.21 15.95
CA PHE A 242 -5.18 1.79 15.92
C PHE A 242 -4.14 1.10 16.78
#